data_AF-A0A520YHS1-F1
#
_entry.id   AF-A0A520YHS1-F1
#
_cell.length_a   1.000
_cell.length_b   1.000
_cell.length_c   1.000
_cell.angle_alpha   90.00
_cell.angle_beta   90.00
_cell.angle_gamma   90.00
#
_symmetry.space_group_name_H-M   'P 1'
#
loop_
_entity.id
_entity.type
_entity.pdbx_description
1 polymer ?
#
loop_
_entity_poly.entity_id
_entity_poly.type
_entity_poly.pdbx_seq_one_letter_code
_entity_poly.pdbx_strand_id
1 'polypeptide(L)'
;MTTATVTPNDLSITPRDRRFGREEKTPRWWHGDDPYATAFYNALSITFPKGEAFFVDSVRAFRHGADARLADDIKNFVTQEAMHSREHVAFNNRAADAGYDIAPLEEKVQERLDFIATKPKIASLAATMALEHFTAILAHELLANPKHLEGADEATAELWRWHASEEIEHKGVAFDT
;
A
#
# COMPACT_ATOMS: atom_id res chain seq x y z
N MET A 1 -12.78 -28.73 6.18
CA MET A 1 -11.58 -28.78 7.05
C MET A 1 -11.24 -27.34 7.35
N THR A 2 -11.32 -26.90 8.60
CA THR A 2 -10.82 -25.59 9.01
C THR A 2 -9.30 -25.71 9.12
N THR A 3 -8.59 -25.31 8.07
CA THR A 3 -7.15 -25.07 8.17
C THR A 3 -6.94 -23.96 9.19
N ALA A 4 -6.25 -24.27 10.29
CA ALA A 4 -5.87 -23.25 11.26
C ALA A 4 -5.03 -22.19 10.55
N THR A 5 -5.44 -20.92 10.63
CA THR A 5 -4.64 -19.80 10.12
C THR A 5 -3.29 -19.76 10.84
N VAL A 6 -2.24 -19.39 10.11
CA VAL A 6 -0.90 -19.12 10.66
C VAL A 6 -0.78 -17.68 11.16
N THR A 7 -1.82 -16.85 10.99
CA THR A 7 -1.89 -15.47 11.48
C THR A 7 -1.82 -15.46 13.02
N PRO A 8 -0.88 -14.70 13.63
CA PRO A 8 -0.74 -14.64 15.09
C PRO A 8 -2.04 -14.29 15.79
N ASN A 9 -2.38 -14.95 16.89
CA ASN A 9 -3.66 -14.74 17.58
C ASN A 9 -3.80 -13.37 18.25
N ASP A 10 -2.68 -12.70 18.48
CA ASP A 10 -2.57 -11.37 19.08
C ASP A 10 -2.37 -10.25 18.05
N LEU A 11 -2.35 -10.58 16.74
CA LEU A 11 -2.37 -9.57 15.69
C LEU A 11 -3.74 -8.88 15.65
N SER A 12 -3.71 -7.55 15.58
CA SER A 12 -4.89 -6.72 15.37
C SER A 12 -4.61 -5.71 14.26
N ILE A 13 -5.48 -5.67 13.26
CA ILE A 13 -5.44 -4.68 12.18
C ILE A 13 -6.15 -3.42 12.67
N THR A 14 -5.40 -2.33 12.87
CA THR A 14 -5.94 -1.10 13.48
C THR A 14 -5.86 0.08 12.51
N PRO A 15 -6.99 0.53 11.91
CA PRO A 15 -6.96 1.69 11.03
C PRO A 15 -6.54 2.97 11.76
N ARG A 16 -5.49 3.64 11.26
CA ARG A 16 -4.98 4.90 11.84
C ARG A 16 -5.19 6.04 10.83
N ASP A 17 -6.29 6.77 10.96
CA ASP A 17 -6.60 7.89 10.05
C ASP A 17 -5.65 9.09 10.28
N ARG A 18 -4.58 9.16 9.48
CA ARG A 18 -3.57 10.24 9.51
C ARG A 18 -3.51 10.99 8.17
N ARG A 19 -3.04 12.24 8.23
CA ARG A 19 -2.89 13.16 7.08
C ARG A 19 -1.48 13.71 7.03
N PHE A 20 -0.89 13.78 5.84
CA PHE A 20 0.52 14.17 5.69
C PHE A 20 0.72 15.29 4.66
N GLY A 21 1.57 16.27 4.98
CA GLY A 21 2.11 17.26 4.04
C GLY A 21 1.10 18.05 3.22
N ARG A 22 -0.10 18.32 3.75
CA ARG A 22 -1.18 18.98 3.00
C ARG A 22 -0.97 20.47 2.74
N GLU A 23 -0.18 21.13 3.58
CA GLU A 23 0.07 22.57 3.51
C GLU A 23 1.54 22.89 3.15
N GLU A 24 2.33 21.87 2.90
CA GLU A 24 3.78 21.99 2.74
C GLU A 24 4.19 21.97 1.27
N LYS A 25 4.98 22.97 0.86
CA LYS A 25 5.68 22.91 -0.42
C LYS A 25 6.84 21.94 -0.29
N THR A 26 6.84 20.95 -1.17
CA THR A 26 7.82 19.87 -1.14
C THR A 26 8.89 20.16 -2.18
N PRO A 27 10.19 20.11 -1.82
CA PRO A 27 11.25 20.20 -2.80
C PRO A 27 11.10 19.10 -3.86
N ARG A 28 11.57 19.37 -5.08
CA ARG A 28 11.55 18.36 -6.15
C ARG A 28 12.32 17.10 -5.75
N TRP A 29 13.44 17.25 -5.05
CA TRP A 29 14.24 16.16 -4.49
C TRP A 29 14.08 16.14 -2.97
N TRP A 30 12.91 15.71 -2.54
CA TRP A 30 12.51 15.74 -1.13
C TRP A 30 13.25 14.74 -0.25
N HIS A 31 13.88 13.75 -0.87
CA HIS A 31 14.70 12.76 -0.18
C HIS A 31 16.17 13.18 -0.19
N GLY A 32 16.57 14.03 0.76
CA GLY A 32 17.97 14.40 0.96
C GLY A 32 18.66 15.11 -0.21
N ASP A 33 17.91 15.81 -1.06
CA ASP A 33 18.41 16.37 -2.34
C ASP A 33 18.92 15.29 -3.33
N ASP A 34 18.55 14.02 -3.11
CA ASP A 34 18.91 12.89 -3.96
C ASP A 34 17.80 12.60 -4.99
N PRO A 35 18.09 12.77 -6.30
CA PRO A 35 17.11 12.50 -7.36
C PRO A 35 16.75 11.02 -7.51
N TYR A 36 17.65 10.09 -7.18
CA TYR A 36 17.40 8.65 -7.30
C TYR A 36 16.52 8.14 -6.17
N ALA A 37 16.85 8.50 -4.92
CA ALA A 37 16.03 8.14 -3.76
C ALA A 37 14.61 8.70 -3.93
N THR A 38 14.50 9.99 -4.30
CA THR A 38 13.22 10.64 -4.59
C THR A 38 12.44 9.91 -5.70
N ALA A 39 13.09 9.59 -6.82
CA ALA A 39 12.44 8.93 -7.95
C ALA A 39 11.92 7.52 -7.59
N PHE A 40 12.68 6.76 -6.79
CA PHE A 40 12.28 5.42 -6.35
C PHE A 40 10.97 5.46 -5.56
N TYR A 41 10.90 6.30 -4.53
CA TYR A 41 9.71 6.42 -3.69
C TYR A 41 8.52 7.05 -4.43
N ASN A 42 8.76 8.05 -5.30
CA ASN A 42 7.71 8.58 -6.17
C ASN A 42 7.12 7.48 -7.06
N ALA A 43 7.97 6.70 -7.74
CA ALA A 43 7.53 5.62 -8.60
C ALA A 43 6.74 4.55 -7.83
N LEU A 44 7.21 4.17 -6.64
CA LEU A 44 6.51 3.20 -5.80
C LEU A 44 5.12 3.72 -5.39
N SER A 45 5.04 4.95 -4.89
CA SER A 45 3.78 5.61 -4.49
C SER A 45 2.75 5.72 -5.61
N ILE A 46 3.19 5.94 -6.86
CA ILE A 46 2.27 6.02 -8.01
C ILE A 46 1.52 4.71 -8.25
N THR A 47 2.11 3.57 -7.88
CA THR A 47 1.47 2.26 -8.08
C THR A 47 0.35 1.97 -7.07
N PHE A 48 0.43 2.56 -5.88
CA PHE A 48 -0.43 2.19 -4.76
C PHE A 48 -1.91 2.51 -4.96
N PRO A 49 -2.36 3.73 -5.31
CA PRO A 49 -3.80 4.05 -5.30
C PRO A 49 -4.67 3.12 -6.16
N LYS A 50 -4.18 2.71 -7.33
CA LYS A 50 -4.89 1.76 -8.18
C LYS A 50 -4.67 0.31 -7.74
N GLY A 51 -3.50 -0.01 -7.19
CA GLY A 51 -3.18 -1.34 -6.67
C GLY A 51 -4.00 -1.70 -5.43
N GLU A 52 -4.05 -0.81 -4.44
CA GLU A 52 -4.80 -0.96 -3.19
C GLU A 52 -6.32 -1.06 -3.44
N ALA A 53 -6.86 -0.25 -4.37
CA ALA A 53 -8.24 -0.42 -4.82
C ALA A 53 -8.50 -1.82 -5.41
N PHE A 54 -7.53 -2.34 -6.18
CA PHE A 54 -7.57 -3.70 -6.70
C PHE A 54 -7.45 -4.76 -5.58
N PHE A 55 -6.63 -4.54 -4.55
CA PHE A 55 -6.51 -5.41 -3.38
C PHE A 55 -7.85 -5.52 -2.66
N VAL A 56 -8.45 -4.38 -2.33
CA VAL A 56 -9.77 -4.27 -1.71
C VAL A 56 -10.83 -5.02 -2.50
N ASP A 57 -10.90 -4.81 -3.82
CA ASP A 57 -11.89 -5.47 -4.68
C ASP A 57 -11.68 -6.98 -4.75
N SER A 58 -10.42 -7.43 -4.81
CA SER A 58 -10.09 -8.85 -4.87
C SER A 58 -10.48 -9.60 -3.58
N VAL A 59 -10.15 -9.05 -2.40
CA VAL A 59 -10.49 -9.64 -1.09
C VAL A 59 -12.00 -9.61 -0.89
N ARG A 60 -12.66 -8.49 -1.20
CA ARG A 60 -14.11 -8.38 -1.10
C ARG A 60 -14.84 -9.42 -1.95
N ALA A 61 -14.32 -9.80 -3.12
CA ALA A 61 -14.96 -10.79 -3.98
C ALA A 61 -15.03 -12.20 -3.35
N PHE A 62 -14.14 -12.52 -2.40
CA PHE A 62 -14.03 -13.85 -1.78
C PHE A 62 -14.39 -13.89 -0.29
N ARG A 63 -14.74 -12.76 0.33
CA ARG A 63 -15.10 -12.65 1.76
C ARG A 63 -16.23 -13.57 2.28
N HIS A 64 -17.02 -14.17 1.40
CA HIS A 64 -18.16 -15.00 1.82
C HIS A 64 -17.69 -16.34 2.38
N GLY A 65 -18.05 -16.63 3.63
CA GLY A 65 -17.61 -17.84 4.34
C GLY A 65 -16.47 -17.60 5.32
N ALA A 66 -15.93 -16.37 5.38
CA ALA A 66 -15.03 -15.95 6.44
C ALA A 66 -15.68 -16.09 7.82
N ASP A 67 -14.92 -16.54 8.80
CA ASP A 67 -15.35 -16.53 10.20
C ASP A 67 -15.37 -15.10 10.77
N ALA A 68 -15.82 -14.96 12.02
CA ALA A 68 -15.98 -13.65 12.63
C ALA A 68 -14.66 -12.86 12.75
N ARG A 69 -13.52 -13.55 12.89
CA ARG A 69 -12.20 -12.92 13.01
C ARG A 69 -11.76 -12.42 11.64
N LEU A 70 -11.73 -13.31 10.65
CA LEU A 70 -11.32 -12.94 9.29
C LEU A 70 -12.24 -11.88 8.68
N ALA A 71 -13.53 -11.90 8.99
CA ALA A 71 -14.45 -10.86 8.55
C ALA A 71 -14.10 -9.47 9.14
N ASP A 72 -13.63 -9.41 10.38
CA ASP A 72 -13.16 -8.16 10.99
C ASP A 72 -11.81 -7.72 10.41
N ASP A 73 -10.88 -8.67 10.21
CA ASP A 73 -9.59 -8.42 9.57
C ASP A 73 -9.78 -7.85 8.15
N ILE A 74 -10.63 -8.47 7.31
CA ILE A 74 -10.98 -7.96 5.98
C ILE A 74 -11.57 -6.55 6.04
N LYS A 75 -12.44 -6.27 7.02
CA LYS A 75 -13.05 -4.93 7.17
C LYS A 75 -11.99 -3.88 7.53
N ASN A 76 -11.09 -4.19 8.46
CA ASN A 76 -10.06 -3.25 8.91
C ASN A 76 -8.98 -3.06 7.84
N PHE A 77 -8.58 -4.13 7.14
CA PHE A 77 -7.73 -4.10 5.96
C PHE A 77 -8.29 -3.12 4.90
N VAL A 78 -9.54 -3.34 4.49
CA VAL A 78 -10.23 -2.47 3.53
C VAL A 78 -10.28 -1.00 3.97
N THR A 79 -10.31 -0.76 5.29
CA THR A 79 -10.34 0.59 5.85
C THR A 79 -8.96 1.24 5.78
N GLN A 80 -7.88 0.52 6.11
CA GLN A 80 -6.50 1.00 5.99
C GLN A 80 -6.16 1.31 4.53
N GLU A 81 -6.45 0.38 3.62
CA GLU A 81 -6.19 0.51 2.18
C GLU A 81 -6.85 1.77 1.57
N ALA A 82 -8.10 2.05 1.95
CA ALA A 82 -8.77 3.27 1.53
C ALA A 82 -8.09 4.54 2.06
N MET A 83 -7.48 4.48 3.25
CA MET A 83 -6.71 5.58 3.83
C MET A 83 -5.35 5.71 3.16
N HIS A 84 -4.65 4.59 2.90
CA HIS A 84 -3.38 4.56 2.17
C HIS A 84 -3.52 5.21 0.81
N SER A 85 -4.53 4.79 0.04
CA SER A 85 -4.79 5.28 -1.32
C SER A 85 -4.96 6.78 -1.34
N ARG A 86 -5.74 7.29 -0.38
CA ARG A 86 -6.03 8.71 -0.22
C ARG A 86 -4.77 9.52 0.14
N GLU A 87 -3.89 8.99 0.98
CA GLU A 87 -2.64 9.65 1.33
C GLU A 87 -1.62 9.57 0.18
N HIS A 88 -1.53 8.45 -0.53
CA HIS A 88 -0.67 8.30 -1.70
C HIS A 88 -1.14 9.14 -2.90
N VAL A 89 -2.44 9.32 -3.11
CA VAL A 89 -2.95 10.29 -4.11
C VAL A 89 -2.47 11.71 -3.80
N ALA A 90 -2.56 12.13 -2.54
CA ALA A 90 -2.09 13.46 -2.15
C ALA A 90 -0.56 13.60 -2.29
N PHE A 91 0.20 12.54 -1.97
CA PHE A 91 1.63 12.48 -2.22
C PHE A 91 1.96 12.57 -3.72
N ASN A 92 1.27 11.80 -4.57
CA ASN A 92 1.49 11.80 -6.02
C ASN A 92 1.16 13.17 -6.65
N ASN A 93 0.14 13.87 -6.13
CA ASN A 93 -0.15 15.25 -6.53
C ASN A 93 1.01 16.20 -6.19
N ARG A 94 1.63 16.06 -5.00
CA ARG A 94 2.83 16.85 -4.65
C ARG A 94 4.00 16.56 -5.60
N ALA A 95 4.18 15.30 -6.03
CA ALA A 95 5.20 14.96 -7.03
C ALA A 95 4.89 15.61 -8.39
N ALA A 96 3.64 15.59 -8.85
CA ALA A 96 3.22 16.28 -10.07
C ALA A 96 3.45 17.80 -9.98
N ASP A 97 3.08 18.43 -8.87
CA ASP A 97 3.29 19.85 -8.59
C ASP A 97 4.78 20.24 -8.58
N ALA A 98 5.65 19.32 -8.14
CA ALA A 98 7.10 19.46 -8.22
C ALA A 98 7.66 19.29 -9.65
N GLY A 99 6.80 19.02 -10.64
CA GLY A 99 7.09 18.95 -12.06
C GLY A 99 7.45 17.56 -12.58
N TYR A 100 7.03 16.49 -11.92
CA TYR A 100 7.14 15.13 -12.46
C TYR A 100 5.94 14.81 -13.36
N ASP A 101 6.21 14.19 -14.51
CA ASP A 101 5.16 13.58 -15.33
C ASP A 101 4.90 12.15 -14.82
N ILE A 102 3.77 11.95 -14.14
CA ILE A 102 3.41 10.67 -13.52
C ILE A 102 2.47 9.83 -14.38
N ALA A 103 1.83 10.44 -15.39
CA ALA A 103 0.79 9.81 -16.19
C ALA A 103 1.24 8.52 -16.91
N PRO A 104 2.47 8.45 -17.49
CA PRO A 104 2.92 7.22 -18.15
C PRO A 104 2.98 6.01 -17.20
N LEU A 105 3.30 6.22 -15.92
CA LEU A 105 3.37 5.15 -14.93
C LEU A 105 1.97 4.74 -14.46
N GLU A 106 1.05 5.69 -14.30
CA GLU A 106 -0.36 5.42 -13.99
C GLU A 106 -1.07 4.65 -15.13
N GLU A 107 -0.74 4.94 -16.38
CA GLU A 107 -1.19 4.18 -17.55
C GLU A 107 -0.62 2.76 -17.50
N LYS A 108 0.68 2.62 -17.19
CA LYS A 108 1.30 1.29 -17.10
C LYS A 108 0.67 0.41 -16.03
N VAL A 109 0.32 1.00 -14.88
CA VAL A 109 -0.41 0.30 -13.81
C VAL A 109 -1.79 -0.11 -14.32
N GLN A 110 -2.51 0.77 -15.02
CA GLN A 110 -3.82 0.45 -15.60
C GLN A 110 -3.74 -0.73 -16.57
N GLU A 111 -2.79 -0.73 -17.51
CA GLU A 111 -2.61 -1.83 -18.46
C GLU A 111 -2.42 -3.18 -17.75
N ARG A 112 -1.70 -3.19 -16.62
CA ARG A 112 -1.49 -4.41 -15.83
C ARG A 112 -2.77 -4.86 -15.14
N LEU A 113 -3.53 -3.95 -14.57
CA LEU A 113 -4.82 -4.24 -13.95
C LEU A 113 -5.83 -4.76 -14.97
N ASP A 114 -5.91 -4.13 -16.14
CA ASP A 114 -6.78 -4.54 -17.25
C ASP A 114 -6.40 -5.95 -17.73
N PHE A 115 -5.11 -6.25 -17.84
CA PHE A 115 -4.65 -7.59 -18.17
C PHE A 115 -5.06 -8.63 -17.12
N ILE A 116 -4.91 -8.32 -15.82
CA ILE A 116 -5.33 -9.22 -14.73
C ILE A 116 -6.85 -9.43 -14.75
N ALA A 117 -7.63 -8.39 -15.09
CA ALA A 117 -9.09 -8.48 -15.18
C ALA A 117 -9.58 -9.45 -16.27
N THR A 118 -8.74 -9.81 -17.25
CA THR A 118 -9.04 -10.87 -18.24
C THR A 118 -8.93 -12.30 -17.68
N LYS A 119 -8.40 -12.46 -16.46
CA LYS A 119 -8.17 -13.77 -15.82
C LYS A 119 -9.34 -14.15 -14.92
N PRO A 120 -9.47 -15.44 -14.51
CA PRO A 120 -10.43 -15.84 -13.50
C PRO A 120 -10.26 -15.02 -12.21
N LYS A 121 -11.35 -14.70 -11.51
CA LYS A 121 -11.32 -13.81 -10.32
C LYS A 121 -10.34 -14.26 -9.22
N ILE A 122 -10.11 -15.56 -9.09
CA ILE A 122 -9.13 -16.10 -8.14
C ILE A 122 -7.70 -15.65 -8.44
N ALA A 123 -7.37 -15.36 -9.70
CA ALA A 123 -6.06 -14.82 -10.08
C ALA A 123 -5.84 -13.42 -9.50
N SER A 124 -6.91 -12.63 -9.32
CA SER A 124 -6.81 -11.34 -8.65
C SER A 124 -6.46 -11.51 -7.18
N LEU A 125 -7.12 -12.42 -6.46
CA LEU A 125 -6.82 -12.70 -5.06
C LEU A 125 -5.38 -13.25 -4.89
N ALA A 126 -4.95 -14.16 -5.78
CA ALA A 126 -3.59 -14.69 -5.76
C ALA A 126 -2.53 -13.60 -6.03
N ALA A 127 -2.82 -12.65 -6.92
CA ALA A 127 -1.94 -11.52 -7.19
C ALA A 127 -1.86 -10.57 -5.98
N THR A 128 -3.00 -10.23 -5.36
CA THR A 128 -3.06 -9.46 -4.12
C THR A 128 -2.24 -10.14 -3.03
N MET A 129 -2.48 -11.42 -2.75
CA MET A 129 -1.71 -12.18 -1.78
C MET A 129 -0.19 -12.08 -2.02
N ALA A 130 0.27 -12.18 -3.27
CA ALA A 130 1.69 -12.04 -3.57
C ALA A 130 2.20 -10.59 -3.35
N LEU A 131 1.43 -9.58 -3.76
CA LEU A 131 1.79 -8.17 -3.64
C LEU A 131 1.83 -7.73 -2.17
N GLU A 132 0.84 -8.12 -1.36
CA GLU A 132 0.80 -7.92 0.09
C GLU A 132 2.02 -8.52 0.80
N HIS A 133 2.52 -9.67 0.32
CA HIS A 133 3.75 -10.24 0.85
C HIS A 133 4.99 -9.40 0.48
N PHE A 134 5.03 -8.85 -0.73
CA PHE A 134 6.12 -7.96 -1.13
C PHE A 134 6.07 -6.62 -0.41
N THR A 135 4.90 -6.00 -0.26
CA THR A 135 4.75 -4.75 0.49
C THR A 135 5.10 -4.94 1.96
N ALA A 136 4.68 -6.05 2.59
CA ALA A 136 5.10 -6.39 3.95
C ALA A 136 6.63 -6.58 4.10
N ILE A 137 7.31 -7.17 3.11
CA ILE A 137 8.78 -7.29 3.10
C ILE A 137 9.45 -5.91 3.00
N LEU A 138 8.98 -5.08 2.07
CA LEU A 138 9.49 -3.71 1.90
C LEU A 138 9.25 -2.86 3.15
N ALA A 139 8.06 -2.97 3.74
CA ALA A 139 7.66 -2.29 4.96
C ALA A 139 8.54 -2.68 6.14
N HIS A 140 8.81 -3.98 6.32
CA HIS A 140 9.70 -4.46 7.36
C HIS A 140 11.11 -3.88 7.21
N GLU A 141 11.69 -3.93 6.01
CA GLU A 141 13.03 -3.39 5.76
C GLU A 141 13.07 -1.86 5.97
N LEU A 142 12.05 -1.12 5.50
CA LEU A 142 11.95 0.32 5.70
C LEU A 142 11.90 0.70 7.18
N LEU A 143 11.18 -0.06 8.00
CA LEU A 143 11.06 0.19 9.45
C LEU A 143 12.29 -0.28 10.23
N ALA A 144 12.93 -1.36 9.80
CA ALA A 144 14.12 -1.91 10.47
C ALA A 144 15.40 -1.12 10.18
N ASN A 145 15.46 -0.43 9.04
CA ASN A 145 16.66 0.27 8.59
C ASN A 145 16.38 1.77 8.34
N PRO A 146 16.72 2.64 9.31
CA PRO A 146 16.45 4.09 9.23
C PRO A 146 17.09 4.79 8.02
N LYS A 147 18.13 4.21 7.41
CA LYS A 147 18.83 4.79 6.25
C LYS A 147 17.92 5.01 5.05
N HIS A 148 16.85 4.21 4.93
CA HIS A 148 15.89 4.33 3.84
C HIS A 148 15.17 5.68 3.79
N LEU A 149 15.05 6.37 4.93
CA LEU A 149 14.39 7.68 5.03
C LEU A 149 15.28 8.75 5.66
N GLU A 150 16.60 8.52 5.71
CA GLU A 150 17.55 9.49 6.22
C GLU A 150 17.62 10.70 5.28
N GLY A 151 17.38 11.91 5.79
CA GLY A 151 17.38 13.15 5.00
C GLY A 151 16.07 13.42 4.24
N ALA A 152 15.08 12.53 4.30
CA ALA A 152 13.75 12.78 3.74
C ALA A 152 13.01 13.90 4.49
N ASP A 153 12.17 14.65 3.77
CA ASP A 153 11.24 15.58 4.40
C ASP A 153 10.35 14.85 5.43
N GLU A 154 10.13 15.51 6.57
CA GLU A 154 9.53 14.87 7.74
C GLU A 154 8.14 14.31 7.43
N ALA A 155 7.28 15.09 6.77
CA ALA A 155 5.93 14.69 6.44
C ALA A 155 5.87 13.47 5.50
N THR A 156 6.73 13.41 4.48
CA THR A 156 6.83 12.23 3.60
C THR A 156 7.38 11.02 4.35
N ALA A 157 8.43 11.21 5.16
CA ALA A 157 9.00 10.11 5.93
C ALA A 157 7.98 9.53 6.93
N GLU A 158 7.15 10.36 7.53
CA GLU A 158 6.04 9.91 8.38
C GLU A 158 4.97 9.13 7.62
N LEU A 159 4.60 9.57 6.41
CA LEU A 159 3.67 8.86 5.54
C LEU A 159 4.16 7.44 5.25
N TRP A 160 5.43 7.29 4.84
CA TRP A 160 6.02 5.99 4.53
C TRP A 160 6.11 5.07 5.76
N ARG A 161 6.49 5.60 6.94
CA ARG A 161 6.51 4.81 8.17
C ARG A 161 5.11 4.39 8.61
N TRP A 162 4.14 5.28 8.47
CA TRP A 162 2.75 4.98 8.79
C TRP A 162 2.21 3.87 7.89
N HIS A 163 2.33 4.02 6.57
CA HIS A 163 1.90 2.99 5.63
C HIS A 163 2.62 1.66 5.91
N ALA A 164 3.95 1.66 5.99
CA ALA A 164 4.73 0.46 6.30
C ALA A 164 4.31 -0.22 7.62
N SER A 165 3.94 0.55 8.65
CA SER A 165 3.48 -0.04 9.91
C SER A 165 2.17 -0.82 9.75
N GLU A 166 1.30 -0.38 8.84
CA GLU A 166 0.02 -1.03 8.56
C GLU A 166 0.19 -2.22 7.60
N GLU A 167 1.07 -2.13 6.59
CA GLU A 167 1.36 -3.24 5.65
C GLU A 167 1.84 -4.52 6.34
N ILE A 168 2.55 -4.40 7.47
CA ILE A 168 2.98 -5.57 8.26
C ILE A 168 1.76 -6.34 8.79
N GLU A 169 0.64 -5.65 9.06
CA GLU A 169 -0.60 -6.22 9.58
C GLU A 169 -1.38 -6.97 8.50
N HIS A 170 -1.19 -6.65 7.21
CA HIS A 170 -2.04 -7.16 6.12
C HIS A 170 -1.65 -8.53 5.58
N LYS A 171 -0.38 -8.94 5.75
CA LYS A 171 0.24 -10.11 5.12
C LYS A 171 -0.61 -11.40 5.07
N GLY A 172 -1.41 -11.65 6.11
CA GLY A 172 -2.25 -12.84 6.22
C GLY A 172 -3.62 -12.73 5.55
N VAL A 173 -4.17 -11.52 5.38
CA VAL A 173 -5.59 -11.30 5.06
C VAL A 173 -5.97 -11.91 3.72
N ALA A 174 -5.24 -11.62 2.65
CA ALA A 174 -5.53 -12.14 1.32
C ALA A 174 -5.27 -13.64 1.19
N PHE A 175 -4.38 -14.22 2.01
CA PHE A 175 -4.12 -15.66 2.04
C PHE A 175 -5.24 -16.42 2.78
N ASP A 176 -5.76 -15.83 3.86
CA ASP A 176 -6.80 -16.42 4.69
C ASP A 176 -8.22 -16.25 4.10
N THR A 177 -8.41 -15.31 3.16
CA THR A 177 -9.67 -15.03 2.42
C THR A 177 -9.97 -16.10 1.37
#